data_AF-A0A974PSW5-F1
#
_entry.id   AF-A0A974PSW5-F1
#
_cell.length_a   1.000
_cell.length_b   1.000
_cell.length_c   1.000
_cell.angle_alpha   90.00
_cell.angle_beta   90.00
_cell.angle_gamma   90.00
#
_symmetry.space_group_name_H-M   'P 1'
#
loop_
_entity.id
_entity.type
_entity.pdbx_description
1 polymer ?
#
loop_
_entity_poly.entity_id
_entity_poly.type
_entity_poly.pdbx_seq_one_letter_code
_entity_poly.pdbx_strand_id
1 'polypeptide(L)'
;MSKQILQRPILSLIAVLLLMAAGASGVGAQETRFANLSPAFAPRHLMDGRATTAPMGFVRFCSQSPHECDVMGNGPLAMRLDAQRNAELERVNRTVNEAIQPETDLDHFGETERWAYPDDGRGDCEDYVLEKRRRLINMGWPSSVLLITVVRDHEGDGHAVLTVITDRGDLILDNQEAEIVSWKDTGYRFVKRQSQASPSAWVSLGETAVPPAVAGTGR
;
A
#
# COMPACT_ATOMS: atom_id res chain seq x y z
N MET A 1 -57.42 -35.18 53.69
CA MET A 1 -58.88 -34.88 53.63
C MET A 1 -59.00 -33.40 53.34
N SER A 2 -59.11 -32.95 52.08
CA SER A 2 -60.28 -33.00 51.21
C SER A 2 -61.54 -32.39 51.83
N LYS A 3 -61.96 -31.23 51.26
CA LYS A 3 -63.32 -30.72 50.97
C LYS A 3 -63.32 -29.19 51.12
N GLN A 4 -63.30 -28.41 50.03
CA GLN A 4 -64.42 -28.02 49.13
C GLN A 4 -65.49 -27.15 49.80
N ILE A 5 -66.14 -26.31 48.96
CA ILE A 5 -67.39 -25.51 49.14
C ILE A 5 -67.05 -24.01 49.26
N LEU A 6 -67.55 -23.05 48.46
CA LEU A 6 -68.65 -23.03 47.47
C LEU A 6 -68.47 -21.83 46.52
N GLN A 7 -68.89 -22.00 45.26
CA GLN A 7 -69.07 -20.92 44.28
C GLN A 7 -70.43 -20.22 44.43
N ARG A 8 -70.57 -19.14 43.64
CA ARG A 8 -71.73 -18.68 42.83
C ARG A 8 -72.33 -17.31 43.29
N PRO A 9 -73.14 -16.63 42.44
CA PRO A 9 -72.66 -15.53 41.60
C PRO A 9 -73.62 -14.32 41.56
N ILE A 10 -73.20 -13.08 41.30
CA ILE A 10 -74.16 -12.05 40.89
C ILE A 10 -73.58 -11.19 39.77
N LEU A 11 -74.21 -11.30 38.60
CA LEU A 11 -74.12 -10.38 37.48
C LEU A 11 -74.55 -8.98 37.95
N SER A 12 -73.81 -7.95 37.57
CA SER A 12 -74.40 -6.63 37.35
C SER A 12 -73.75 -5.97 36.15
N LEU A 13 -74.60 -5.85 35.14
CA LEU A 13 -74.43 -5.15 33.88
C LEU A 13 -74.42 -3.65 34.17
N ILE A 14 -73.31 -2.95 33.93
CA ILE A 14 -73.34 -1.51 33.67
C ILE A 14 -72.43 -1.25 32.47
N ALA A 15 -73.08 -1.03 31.34
CA ALA A 15 -72.48 -0.38 30.19
C ALA A 15 -72.41 1.13 30.47
N VAL A 16 -71.20 1.70 30.38
CA VAL A 16 -71.03 3.13 30.15
C VAL A 16 -70.03 3.29 29.00
N LEU A 17 -70.59 3.62 27.84
CA LEU A 17 -69.91 4.28 26.73
C LEU A 17 -69.35 5.61 27.26
N LEU A 18 -68.08 5.96 26.97
CA LEU A 18 -67.65 7.34 26.68
C LEU A 18 -66.16 7.41 26.28
N LEU A 19 -65.96 8.12 25.16
CA LEU A 19 -64.77 8.80 24.63
C LEU A 19 -63.57 8.00 24.11
N MET A 20 -63.53 7.99 22.77
CA MET A 20 -62.33 8.04 21.95
C MET A 20 -61.33 9.08 22.47
N ALA A 21 -60.09 8.65 22.72
CA ALA A 21 -58.91 9.46 22.51
C ALA A 21 -57.81 8.54 21.96
N ALA A 22 -57.61 8.61 20.64
CA ALA A 22 -56.47 8.03 19.96
C ALA A 22 -55.21 8.80 20.41
N GLY A 23 -54.57 8.31 21.47
CA GLY A 23 -53.22 8.72 21.84
C GLY A 23 -52.23 7.91 21.00
N ALA A 24 -51.76 8.49 19.91
CA ALA A 24 -50.72 7.91 19.09
C ALA A 24 -49.53 7.52 19.96
N SER A 25 -49.13 6.25 19.89
CA SER A 25 -47.86 5.76 20.37
C SER A 25 -46.78 6.64 19.76
N GLY A 26 -46.19 7.53 20.58
CA GLY A 26 -44.97 8.22 20.23
C GLY A 26 -43.88 7.17 20.10
N VAL A 27 -43.73 6.61 18.90
CA VAL A 27 -42.49 5.96 18.48
C VAL A 27 -41.45 7.06 18.59
N GLY A 28 -40.64 7.01 19.64
CA GLY A 28 -39.46 7.83 19.73
C GLY A 28 -38.69 7.61 18.44
N ALA A 29 -38.59 8.65 17.62
CA ALA A 29 -37.66 8.69 16.52
C ALA A 29 -36.28 8.56 17.17
N GLN A 30 -35.81 7.33 17.29
CA GLN A 30 -34.43 7.05 17.61
C GLN A 30 -33.68 7.52 16.39
N GLU A 31 -33.25 8.78 16.40
CA GLU A 31 -32.20 9.26 15.53
C GLU A 31 -31.10 8.20 15.63
N THR A 32 -30.97 7.42 14.57
CA THR A 32 -29.73 6.71 14.30
C THR A 32 -28.70 7.81 14.14
N ARG A 33 -28.10 8.20 15.26
CA ARG A 33 -26.78 8.80 15.29
C ARG A 33 -25.91 7.73 14.65
N PHE A 34 -25.73 7.84 13.33
CA PHE A 34 -24.56 7.28 12.70
C PHE A 34 -23.42 7.91 13.48
N ALA A 35 -22.85 7.13 14.41
CA ALA A 35 -21.57 7.47 14.98
C ALA A 35 -20.71 7.79 13.76
N ASN A 36 -20.23 9.04 13.70
CA ASN A 36 -19.14 9.38 12.82
C ASN A 36 -18.03 8.42 13.18
N LEU A 37 -17.97 7.29 12.48
CA LEU A 37 -16.80 6.45 12.43
C LEU A 37 -15.76 7.38 11.85
N SER A 38 -14.95 8.00 12.72
CA SER A 38 -13.66 8.53 12.33
C SER A 38 -13.05 7.49 11.40
N PRO A 39 -12.59 7.84 10.19
CA PRO A 39 -11.99 6.86 9.32
C PRO A 39 -10.81 6.27 10.09
N ALA A 40 -10.98 5.05 10.57
CA ALA A 40 -9.94 4.31 11.25
C ALA A 40 -8.80 4.21 10.26
N PHE A 41 -7.65 4.81 10.61
CA PHE A 41 -6.33 4.66 9.98
C PHE A 41 -6.37 4.08 8.57
N ALA A 42 -6.86 4.85 7.59
CA ALA A 42 -6.68 4.46 6.20
C ALA A 42 -5.16 4.32 5.97
N PRO A 43 -4.69 3.23 5.37
CA PRO A 43 -3.29 3.07 5.08
C PRO A 43 -2.81 4.26 4.25
N ARG A 44 -1.73 4.90 4.72
CA ARG A 44 -1.18 6.06 4.00
C ARG A 44 -0.15 5.56 3.00
N HIS A 45 -0.44 5.79 1.74
CA HIS A 45 0.45 5.54 0.62
C HIS A 45 1.32 6.78 0.34
N LEU A 46 2.48 6.57 -0.29
CA LEU A 46 3.24 7.64 -0.91
C LEU A 46 2.41 8.27 -2.02
N MET A 47 2.29 9.60 -1.98
CA MET A 47 1.54 10.35 -2.97
C MET A 47 2.39 10.56 -4.22
N ASP A 48 1.84 10.18 -5.37
CA ASP A 48 2.43 10.47 -6.67
C ASP A 48 2.40 11.99 -6.94
N GLY A 49 3.54 12.50 -7.40
CA GLY A 49 3.70 13.86 -7.88
C GLY A 49 3.52 13.98 -9.39
N ARG A 50 4.42 14.74 -10.03
CA ARG A 50 4.40 14.98 -11.48
C ARG A 50 5.13 13.87 -12.21
N ALA A 51 4.80 13.68 -13.49
CA ALA A 51 5.61 12.86 -14.38
C ALA A 51 7.07 13.35 -14.39
N THR A 52 8.00 12.40 -14.36
CA THR A 52 9.45 12.65 -14.37
C THR A 52 10.18 11.62 -15.23
N THR A 53 11.48 11.79 -15.42
CA THR A 53 12.32 10.86 -16.17
C THR A 53 12.77 9.68 -15.32
N ALA A 54 12.78 8.51 -15.94
CA ALA A 54 13.42 7.31 -15.41
C ALA A 54 14.93 7.54 -15.16
N PRO A 55 15.56 6.79 -14.23
CA PRO A 55 17.01 6.68 -14.18
C PRO A 55 17.59 6.22 -15.52
N MET A 56 18.74 6.76 -15.91
CA MET A 56 19.37 6.41 -17.19
C MET A 56 19.79 4.93 -17.24
N GLY A 57 20.21 4.35 -16.11
CA GLY A 57 20.46 2.91 -15.97
C GLY A 57 19.24 2.09 -16.33
N PHE A 58 18.08 2.40 -15.72
CA PHE A 58 16.79 1.76 -16.05
C PHE A 58 16.40 1.91 -17.53
N VAL A 59 16.58 3.09 -18.14
CA VAL A 59 16.30 3.28 -19.58
C VAL A 59 17.15 2.36 -20.44
N ARG A 60 18.46 2.23 -20.13
CA ARG A 60 19.34 1.29 -20.83
C ARG A 60 18.90 -0.15 -20.61
N PHE A 61 18.59 -0.54 -19.38
CA PHE A 61 18.09 -1.87 -19.06
C PHE A 61 16.82 -2.23 -19.86
N CYS A 62 15.83 -1.34 -19.92
CA CYS A 62 14.63 -1.55 -20.75
C CYS A 62 14.96 -1.74 -22.23
N SER A 63 15.97 -1.04 -22.75
CA SER A 63 16.37 -1.21 -24.16
C SER A 63 16.95 -2.60 -24.45
N GLN A 64 17.59 -3.22 -23.45
CA GLN A 64 18.20 -4.56 -23.54
C GLN A 64 17.20 -5.66 -23.18
N SER A 65 16.23 -5.36 -22.30
CA SER A 65 15.20 -6.25 -21.78
C SER A 65 13.80 -5.64 -21.92
N PRO A 66 13.24 -5.49 -23.13
CA PRO A 66 11.99 -4.75 -23.33
C PRO A 66 10.80 -5.26 -22.51
N HIS A 67 10.72 -6.59 -22.33
CA HIS A 67 9.66 -7.26 -21.58
C HIS A 67 9.57 -6.83 -20.10
N GLU A 68 10.65 -6.31 -19.52
CA GLU A 68 10.68 -5.80 -18.15
C GLU A 68 9.88 -4.51 -17.97
N CYS A 69 9.72 -3.79 -19.08
CA CYS A 69 9.20 -2.44 -19.14
C CYS A 69 7.85 -2.36 -19.88
N ASP A 70 7.36 -3.51 -20.35
CA ASP A 70 6.05 -3.69 -20.95
C ASP A 70 4.92 -3.53 -19.92
N VAL A 71 3.82 -2.93 -20.37
CA VAL A 71 2.62 -2.77 -19.55
C VAL A 71 1.88 -4.10 -19.45
N MET A 72 1.96 -4.76 -18.30
CA MET A 72 1.19 -5.98 -18.03
C MET A 72 -0.22 -5.64 -17.50
N GLY A 73 -1.06 -5.06 -18.37
CA GLY A 73 -2.47 -4.79 -18.10
C GLY A 73 -2.76 -3.79 -16.97
N ASN A 74 -4.04 -3.63 -16.64
CA ASN A 74 -4.47 -2.86 -15.47
C ASN A 74 -4.48 -3.80 -14.25
N GLY A 75 -3.37 -3.87 -13.53
CA GLY A 75 -3.30 -4.58 -12.26
C GLY A 75 -4.07 -3.85 -11.14
N PRO A 76 -4.25 -4.48 -9.97
CA PRO A 76 -4.89 -3.83 -8.83
C PRO A 76 -4.09 -2.59 -8.39
N LEU A 77 -4.80 -1.63 -7.77
CA LEU A 77 -4.19 -0.43 -7.18
C LEU A 77 -3.39 -0.75 -5.91
N ALA A 78 -3.72 -1.83 -5.22
CA ALA A 78 -3.02 -2.29 -4.03
C ALA A 78 -3.17 -3.81 -3.89
N MET A 79 -2.14 -4.47 -3.38
CA MET A 79 -2.19 -5.89 -3.06
C MET A 79 -2.87 -6.11 -1.70
N ARG A 80 -3.83 -7.02 -1.63
CA ARG A 80 -4.37 -7.47 -0.34
C ARG A 80 -3.38 -8.42 0.34
N LEU A 81 -2.91 -8.07 1.53
CA LEU A 81 -1.99 -8.90 2.28
C LEU A 81 -2.72 -9.90 3.17
N ASP A 82 -2.46 -11.18 2.90
CA ASP A 82 -2.74 -12.31 3.78
C ASP A 82 -1.43 -12.94 4.30
N ALA A 83 -1.53 -14.01 5.08
CA ALA A 83 -0.36 -14.69 5.65
C ALA A 83 0.58 -15.25 4.57
N GLN A 84 0.04 -15.72 3.44
CA GLN A 84 0.85 -16.27 2.36
C GLN A 84 1.64 -15.15 1.67
N ARG A 85 0.97 -14.05 1.30
CA ARG A 85 1.61 -12.93 0.62
C ARG A 85 2.66 -12.24 1.50
N ASN A 86 2.40 -12.11 2.80
CA ASN A 86 3.43 -11.64 3.73
C ASN A 86 4.66 -12.55 3.76
N ALA A 87 4.46 -13.87 3.86
CA ALA A 87 5.55 -14.82 3.87
C ALA A 87 6.34 -14.85 2.55
N GLU A 88 5.70 -14.56 1.41
CA GLU A 88 6.38 -14.40 0.12
C GLU A 88 7.28 -13.17 0.11
N LEU A 89 6.80 -12.00 0.57
CA LEU A 89 7.62 -10.79 0.68
C LEU A 89 8.84 -11.01 1.56
N GLU A 90 8.64 -11.55 2.77
CA GLU A 90 9.72 -11.84 3.72
C GLU A 90 10.74 -12.83 3.15
N ARG A 91 10.26 -13.91 2.50
CA ARG A 91 11.14 -14.92 1.90
C ARG A 91 11.94 -14.31 0.76
N VAL A 92 11.31 -13.57 -0.15
CA VAL A 92 12.02 -12.95 -1.28
C VAL A 92 13.03 -11.94 -0.78
N ASN A 93 12.66 -11.03 0.13
CA ASN A 93 13.59 -10.02 0.64
C ASN A 93 14.84 -10.68 1.25
N ARG A 94 14.64 -11.62 2.17
CA ARG A 94 15.74 -12.33 2.84
C ARG A 94 16.59 -13.13 1.86
N THR A 95 15.99 -13.97 1.02
CA THR A 95 16.75 -14.87 0.15
C THR A 95 17.49 -14.14 -0.97
N VAL A 96 17.02 -12.97 -1.41
CA VAL A 96 17.78 -12.13 -2.34
C VAL A 96 18.93 -11.45 -1.61
N ASN A 97 18.68 -10.89 -0.42
CA ASN A 97 19.72 -10.25 0.39
C ASN A 97 20.86 -11.20 0.78
N GLU A 98 20.55 -12.49 0.98
CA GLU A 98 21.54 -13.53 1.30
C GLU A 98 22.29 -14.07 0.07
N ALA A 99 21.67 -14.04 -1.12
CA ALA A 99 22.21 -14.71 -2.30
C ALA A 99 23.13 -13.82 -3.14
N ILE A 100 22.99 -12.50 -3.03
CA ILE A 100 23.80 -11.54 -3.78
C ILE A 100 24.89 -11.00 -2.85
N GLN A 101 26.12 -10.97 -3.33
CA GLN A 101 27.23 -10.29 -2.70
C GLN A 101 27.22 -8.82 -3.15
N PRO A 102 27.14 -7.85 -2.22
CA PRO A 102 27.24 -6.44 -2.58
C PRO A 102 28.56 -6.12 -3.28
N GLU A 103 28.48 -5.50 -4.46
CA GLU A 103 29.61 -5.01 -5.26
C GLU A 103 29.13 -3.84 -6.13
N THR A 104 29.91 -2.76 -6.24
CA THR A 104 29.50 -1.61 -7.07
C THR A 104 29.59 -1.93 -8.56
N ASP A 105 28.78 -1.27 -9.38
CA ASP A 105 28.89 -1.39 -10.84
C ASP A 105 30.29 -1.11 -11.39
N LEU A 106 31.03 -0.19 -10.76
CA LEU A 106 32.36 0.15 -11.21
C LEU A 106 33.34 -1.00 -10.97
N ASP A 107 33.22 -1.68 -9.83
CA ASP A 107 34.06 -2.83 -9.51
C ASP A 107 33.63 -4.07 -10.30
N HIS A 108 32.31 -4.27 -10.49
CA HIS A 108 31.74 -5.44 -11.16
C HIS A 108 31.88 -5.37 -12.68
N PHE A 109 31.47 -4.26 -13.28
CA PHE A 109 31.36 -4.10 -14.75
C PHE A 109 32.37 -3.10 -15.34
N GLY A 110 33.04 -2.29 -14.52
CA GLY A 110 33.88 -1.19 -15.00
C GLY A 110 33.06 0.01 -15.52
N GLU A 111 31.77 0.08 -15.16
CA GLU A 111 30.84 1.13 -15.57
C GLU A 111 30.36 1.88 -14.33
N THR A 112 30.05 3.17 -14.43
CA THR A 112 29.55 3.93 -13.26
C THR A 112 28.13 3.51 -12.85
N GLU A 113 27.37 2.91 -13.77
CA GLU A 113 25.95 2.63 -13.59
C GLU A 113 25.49 1.61 -14.65
N ARG A 114 25.05 0.43 -14.23
CA ARG A 114 24.60 -0.66 -15.08
C ARG A 114 23.61 -1.56 -14.35
N TRP A 115 22.34 -1.32 -14.65
CA TRP A 115 21.26 -2.17 -14.19
C TRP A 115 21.29 -3.52 -14.90
N ALA A 116 21.40 -4.60 -14.12
CA ALA A 116 21.43 -5.95 -14.63
C ALA A 116 20.72 -6.94 -13.70
N TYR A 117 20.48 -8.15 -14.19
CA TYR A 117 20.11 -9.23 -13.28
C TYR A 117 21.39 -9.78 -12.63
N PRO A 118 21.42 -9.95 -11.30
CA PRO A 118 22.59 -10.43 -10.56
C PRO A 118 22.70 -11.97 -10.67
N ASP A 119 22.65 -12.50 -11.89
CA ASP A 119 22.65 -13.94 -12.17
C ASP A 119 24.01 -14.59 -11.82
N ASP A 120 25.08 -13.80 -11.68
CA ASP A 120 26.40 -14.22 -11.20
C ASP A 120 26.59 -14.02 -9.69
N GLY A 121 25.53 -13.63 -8.98
CA GLY A 121 25.50 -13.46 -7.53
C GLY A 121 26.19 -12.20 -7.02
N ARG A 122 26.43 -11.20 -7.87
CA ARG A 122 26.99 -9.89 -7.47
C ARG A 122 26.13 -8.76 -8.03
N GLY A 123 26.17 -7.61 -7.37
CA GLY A 123 25.45 -6.40 -7.79
C GLY A 123 25.26 -5.41 -6.65
N ASP A 124 24.63 -4.28 -6.95
CA ASP A 124 24.30 -3.23 -6.00
C ASP A 124 22.78 -2.96 -5.95
N CYS A 125 22.34 -1.77 -5.50
CA CYS A 125 20.98 -1.58 -5.01
C CYS A 125 19.89 -1.87 -6.06
N GLU A 126 20.08 -1.44 -7.30
CA GLU A 126 19.13 -1.68 -8.40
C GLU A 126 19.01 -3.16 -8.75
N ASP A 127 20.10 -3.92 -8.71
CA ASP A 127 20.13 -5.32 -9.12
C ASP A 127 19.35 -6.17 -8.13
N TYR A 128 19.46 -5.85 -6.84
CA TYR A 128 18.63 -6.46 -5.79
C TYR A 128 17.16 -6.13 -6.01
N VAL A 129 16.84 -4.89 -6.36
CA VAL A 129 15.45 -4.47 -6.62
C VAL A 129 14.88 -5.20 -7.84
N LEU A 130 15.64 -5.30 -8.92
CA LEU A 130 15.27 -6.05 -10.12
C LEU A 130 15.00 -7.52 -9.76
N GLU A 131 15.90 -8.15 -9.00
CA GLU A 131 15.75 -9.56 -8.64
C GLU A 131 14.56 -9.83 -7.72
N LYS A 132 14.35 -8.99 -6.70
CA LYS A 132 13.17 -9.09 -5.82
C LYS A 132 11.89 -8.95 -6.62
N ARG A 133 11.82 -7.97 -7.52
CA ARG A 133 10.68 -7.73 -8.39
C ARG A 133 10.43 -8.93 -9.32
N ARG A 134 11.47 -9.45 -9.99
CA ARG A 134 11.40 -10.64 -10.85
C ARG A 134 10.82 -11.84 -10.11
N ARG A 135 11.35 -12.15 -8.93
CA ARG A 135 10.88 -13.29 -8.11
C ARG A 135 9.41 -13.14 -7.71
N LEU A 136 8.99 -11.94 -7.28
CA LEU A 136 7.60 -11.70 -6.90
C LEU A 136 6.65 -11.79 -8.10
N ILE A 137 7.02 -11.22 -9.25
CA ILE A 137 6.23 -11.36 -10.49
C ILE A 137 6.08 -12.84 -10.87
N ASN A 138 7.16 -13.63 -10.78
CA ASN A 138 7.12 -15.07 -11.04
C ASN A 138 6.23 -15.84 -10.04
N MET A 139 5.98 -15.29 -8.85
CA MET A 139 5.00 -15.80 -7.85
C MET A 139 3.57 -15.24 -8.07
N GLY A 140 3.33 -14.60 -9.22
CA GLY A 140 2.03 -14.07 -9.61
C GLY A 140 1.65 -12.76 -8.94
N TRP A 141 2.62 -12.00 -8.41
CA TRP A 141 2.38 -10.62 -7.99
C TRP A 141 2.21 -9.72 -9.21
N PRO A 142 1.23 -8.80 -9.20
CA PRO A 142 1.06 -7.86 -10.30
C PRO A 142 2.18 -6.81 -10.30
N SER A 143 2.72 -6.48 -11.47
CA SER A 143 3.77 -5.45 -11.57
C SER A 143 3.29 -4.05 -11.16
N SER A 144 1.97 -3.78 -11.23
CA SER A 144 1.36 -2.51 -10.83
C SER A 144 1.50 -2.16 -9.34
N VAL A 145 1.90 -3.13 -8.50
CA VAL A 145 2.14 -2.93 -7.07
C VAL A 145 3.60 -3.15 -6.68
N LEU A 146 4.49 -3.47 -7.64
CA LEU A 146 5.91 -3.73 -7.41
C LEU A 146 6.74 -2.66 -8.14
N LEU A 147 6.93 -1.54 -7.46
CA LEU A 147 7.40 -0.30 -8.07
C LEU A 147 8.83 0.00 -7.65
N ILE A 148 9.73 0.03 -8.62
CA ILE A 148 11.10 0.48 -8.42
C ILE A 148 11.08 1.95 -7.99
N THR A 149 11.79 2.26 -6.92
CA THR A 149 11.76 3.57 -6.26
C THR A 149 13.16 4.07 -6.00
N VAL A 150 13.43 5.32 -6.35
CA VAL A 150 14.69 6.01 -6.04
C VAL A 150 14.49 6.89 -4.83
N VAL A 151 15.39 6.73 -3.86
CA VAL A 151 15.39 7.47 -2.59
C VAL A 151 16.75 8.14 -2.37
N ARG A 152 16.81 8.95 -1.32
CA ARG A 152 18.06 9.29 -0.63
C ARG A 152 18.09 8.55 0.70
N ASP A 153 19.14 7.80 0.95
CA ASP A 153 19.34 7.02 2.18
C ASP A 153 19.68 7.94 3.38
N HIS A 154 20.16 7.34 4.48
CA HIS A 154 20.47 8.04 5.72
C HIS A 154 21.69 8.96 5.60
N GLU A 155 22.63 8.60 4.73
CA GLU A 155 23.85 9.33 4.40
C GLU A 155 23.56 10.42 3.35
N GLY A 156 22.44 10.31 2.63
CA GLY A 156 22.00 11.23 1.59
C GLY A 156 22.43 10.81 0.18
N ASP A 157 23.00 9.61 0.03
CA ASP A 157 23.41 9.03 -1.24
C ASP A 157 22.20 8.55 -2.04
N GLY A 158 22.40 8.30 -3.34
CA GLY A 158 21.33 7.78 -4.20
C GLY A 158 21.15 6.29 -3.94
N HIS A 159 19.92 5.84 -3.71
CA HIS A 159 19.62 4.44 -3.43
C HIS A 159 18.35 3.97 -4.13
N ALA A 160 18.32 2.70 -4.54
CA ALA A 160 17.16 2.06 -5.16
C ALA A 160 16.53 1.03 -4.20
N VAL A 161 15.20 1.12 -4.05
CA VAL A 161 14.41 0.19 -3.23
C VAL A 161 13.18 -0.31 -3.99
N LEU A 162 12.62 -1.44 -3.55
CA LEU A 162 11.36 -1.94 -4.09
C LEU A 162 10.20 -1.50 -3.18
N THR A 163 9.33 -0.63 -3.70
CA THR A 163 8.09 -0.27 -3.02
C THR A 163 6.98 -1.24 -3.40
N VAL A 164 6.32 -1.82 -2.40
CA VAL A 164 5.16 -2.71 -2.57
C VAL A 164 3.90 -2.01 -2.09
N ILE A 165 2.95 -1.76 -3.01
CA ILE A 165 1.68 -1.08 -2.69
C ILE A 165 0.68 -2.11 -2.14
N THR A 166 0.23 -1.93 -0.90
CA THR A 166 -0.62 -2.92 -0.22
C THR A 166 -1.84 -2.32 0.46
N ASP A 167 -2.85 -3.12 0.77
CA ASP A 167 -4.01 -2.71 1.56
C ASP A 167 -3.67 -2.32 3.02
N ARG A 168 -2.39 -2.40 3.41
CA ARG A 168 -1.85 -1.96 4.71
C ARG A 168 -0.87 -0.79 4.58
N GLY A 169 -0.71 -0.24 3.38
CA GLY A 169 0.19 0.88 3.07
C GLY A 169 1.34 0.45 2.15
N ASP A 170 2.27 1.37 1.91
CA ASP A 170 3.47 1.07 1.11
C ASP A 170 4.54 0.44 1.99
N LEU A 171 4.99 -0.76 1.60
CA LEU A 171 6.09 -1.48 2.25
C LEU A 171 7.36 -1.36 1.41
N ILE A 172 8.52 -1.33 2.07
CA ILE A 172 9.81 -1.18 1.42
C ILE A 172 10.63 -2.46 1.61
N LEU A 173 11.08 -3.03 0.49
CA LEU A 173 12.04 -4.13 0.45
C LEU A 173 13.39 -3.56 0.01
N ASP A 174 14.41 -3.78 0.84
CA ASP A 174 15.73 -3.14 0.74
C ASP A 174 16.86 -4.16 0.95
N ASN A 175 18.02 -3.92 0.36
CA ASN A 175 19.25 -4.67 0.61
C ASN A 175 20.08 -4.09 1.76
N GLN A 176 19.96 -2.80 2.06
CA GLN A 176 20.61 -2.16 3.21
C GLN A 176 19.88 -2.49 4.52
N GLU A 177 18.56 -2.62 4.48
CA GLU A 177 17.72 -2.97 5.63
C GLU A 177 17.04 -4.34 5.46
N ALA A 178 17.29 -5.25 6.39
CA ALA A 178 16.80 -6.63 6.30
C ALA A 178 15.29 -6.74 6.60
N GLU A 179 14.78 -5.87 7.47
CA GLU A 179 13.37 -5.84 7.85
C GLU A 179 12.53 -5.11 6.78
N ILE A 180 11.37 -5.66 6.47
CA ILE A 180 10.39 -4.99 5.61
C ILE A 180 9.59 -4.04 6.46
N VAL A 181 9.79 -2.74 6.26
CA VAL A 181 9.13 -1.68 7.04
C VAL A 181 8.19 -0.85 6.18
N SER A 182 7.32 -0.07 6.83
CA SER A 182 6.51 0.93 6.15
C SER A 182 7.40 2.06 5.63
N TRP A 183 7.05 2.65 4.49
CA TRP A 183 7.83 3.73 3.87
C TRP A 183 8.11 4.93 4.80
N LYS A 184 7.28 5.15 5.82
CA LYS A 184 7.47 6.26 6.77
C LYS A 184 8.53 5.98 7.82
N ASP A 185 8.79 4.70 8.04
CA ASP A 185 9.64 4.21 9.12
C ASP A 185 11.07 3.96 8.63
N THR A 186 11.31 4.06 7.30
CA THR A 186 12.66 3.96 6.72
C THR A 186 13.52 5.17 7.03
N GLY A 187 12.96 6.33 7.33
CA GLY A 187 13.74 7.58 7.46
C GLY A 187 14.33 8.12 6.15
N TYR A 188 14.07 7.48 5.00
CA TYR A 188 14.56 7.92 3.70
C TYR A 188 13.79 9.11 3.14
N ARG A 189 14.45 9.85 2.24
CA ARG A 189 13.79 10.87 1.43
C ARG A 189 13.47 10.31 0.05
N PHE A 190 12.19 10.14 -0.24
CA PHE A 190 11.70 9.61 -1.51
C PHE A 190 11.82 10.66 -2.63
N VAL A 191 12.39 10.26 -3.78
CA VAL A 191 12.66 11.16 -4.90
C VAL A 191 11.70 10.89 -6.06
N LYS A 192 11.63 9.65 -6.53
CA LYS A 192 10.79 9.26 -7.67
C LYS A 192 10.54 7.75 -7.70
N ARG A 193 9.50 7.32 -8.40
CA ARG A 193 9.07 5.92 -8.47
C ARG A 193 8.44 5.60 -9.83
N GLN A 194 8.48 4.34 -10.23
CA GLN A 194 7.65 3.85 -11.33
C GLN A 194 6.17 4.15 -11.08
N SER A 195 5.44 4.52 -12.12
CA SER A 195 3.99 4.69 -12.04
C SER A 195 3.30 3.33 -12.02
N GLN A 196 2.23 3.20 -11.24
CA GLN A 196 1.37 2.00 -11.28
C GLN A 196 0.75 1.75 -12.65
N ALA A 197 0.62 2.79 -13.48
CA ALA A 197 0.02 2.68 -14.82
C ALA A 197 0.98 2.09 -15.86
N SER A 198 2.30 2.21 -15.67
CA SER A 198 3.29 1.68 -16.61
C SER A 198 4.67 1.58 -15.95
N PRO A 199 5.36 0.43 -16.06
CA PRO A 199 6.75 0.28 -15.58
C PRO A 199 7.75 1.24 -16.25
N SER A 200 7.43 1.74 -17.44
CA SER A 200 8.26 2.71 -18.17
C SER A 200 7.98 4.17 -17.79
N ALA A 201 6.86 4.45 -17.13
CA ALA A 201 6.50 5.79 -16.69
C ALA A 201 6.96 6.02 -15.25
N TRP A 202 7.42 7.23 -14.95
CA TRP A 202 7.94 7.60 -13.63
C TRP A 202 7.27 8.87 -13.11
N VAL A 203 7.11 8.93 -11.79
CA VAL A 203 6.51 10.06 -11.07
C VAL A 203 7.44 10.53 -9.96
N SER A 204 7.41 11.83 -9.66
CA SER A 204 8.10 12.40 -8.50
C SER A 204 7.40 12.02 -7.19
N LEU A 205 8.13 11.97 -6.08
CA LEU A 205 7.59 11.64 -4.75
C LEU A 205 7.97 12.71 -3.70
N GLY A 206 7.21 12.78 -2.60
CA GLY A 206 7.54 13.63 -1.44
C GLY A 206 7.51 15.14 -1.75
N GLU A 207 8.46 15.91 -1.20
CA GLU A 207 8.56 17.38 -1.40
C GLU A 207 8.70 17.78 -2.88
N THR A 208 9.11 16.86 -3.75
CA THR A 208 9.15 17.08 -5.21
C THR A 208 7.80 16.87 -5.91
N ALA A 209 6.77 16.44 -5.17
CA ALA A 209 5.38 16.35 -5.63
C ALA A 209 4.62 17.69 -5.49
N VAL A 210 5.13 18.63 -4.68
CA VAL A 210 4.53 19.95 -4.49
C VAL A 210 5.05 20.89 -5.60
N PRO A 211 4.18 21.56 -6.38
CA PRO A 211 4.62 22.64 -7.25
C PRO A 211 5.44 23.64 -6.43
N PRO A 212 6.58 24.17 -6.91
CA PRO A 212 7.17 25.31 -6.24
C PRO A 212 6.08 26.37 -6.15
N ALA A 213 5.71 26.75 -4.92
CA ALA A 213 4.88 27.92 -4.72
C ALA A 213 5.60 29.05 -5.43
N VAL A 214 4.99 29.53 -6.52
CA VAL A 214 5.48 30.70 -7.26
C VAL A 214 5.62 31.78 -6.22
N ALA A 215 6.85 32.14 -5.87
CA ALA A 215 7.13 33.25 -4.99
C ALA A 215 6.47 34.47 -5.65
N GLY A 216 5.38 34.92 -5.04
CA GLY A 216 4.68 36.11 -5.49
C GLY A 216 5.67 37.26 -5.52
N THR A 217 5.78 37.90 -6.68
CA THR A 217 6.40 39.22 -6.81
C THR A 217 5.64 40.17 -5.89
N GLY A 218 6.20 40.43 -4.71
CA GLY A 218 5.81 41.50 -3.81
C GLY A 218 6.58 42.77 -4.19
N ARG A 219 5.82 43.86 -4.31
CA ARG A 219 6.22 45.20 -4.76
C ARG A 219 7.43 45.80 -4.05
#